data_AF-A0A2J8GC78-F1
#
_entry.id   AF-A0A2J8GC78-F1
#
_cell.length_a   1.000
_cell.length_b   1.000
_cell.length_c   1.000
_cell.angle_alpha   90.00
_cell.angle_beta   90.00
_cell.angle_gamma   90.00
#
_symmetry.space_group_name_H-M   'P 1'
#
loop_
_entity.id
_entity.type
_entity.pdbx_description
1 polymer ?
#
loop_
_entity_poly.entity_id
_entity_poly.type
_entity_poly.pdbx_seq_one_letter_code
_entity_poly.pdbx_strand_id
1 'polypeptide(L)'
;MSTRLTGERTVKGSSLRVVPSAMVSLAGFVLFALDQSLLGYALLAAALVVAAVVDRLLFRDLALIAAGVAIISAVPITTDVSTSHMLVMGSAMIAAVGIPYAVSRFVTKEHAVVFPVRTGQKWTRAERWYLPAVVVIGYALLPVYMIRTGVYSNWPAVHDPEGIARLFLGTNALGIWDELFFICTCFALLRRHLPDWQANLLQAVLFTSFLWELGFRSWAPLFIYPFALLQARIFTVTKSLSYIVSVHLLFDFVLFLVLLHAHNRTWIDIFLY
;
A
#
# COMPACT_ATOMS: atom_id res chain seq x y z
N MET A 1 -21.00 -18.94 21.03
CA MET A 1 -20.05 -19.93 20.47
C MET A 1 -18.73 -19.18 20.22
N SER A 2 -17.77 -19.32 21.15
CA SER A 2 -16.54 -18.54 21.20
C SER A 2 -15.56 -19.05 20.16
N THR A 3 -15.41 -18.33 19.05
CA THR A 3 -14.38 -18.59 18.05
C THR A 3 -13.04 -18.21 18.65
N ARG A 4 -12.28 -19.20 19.11
CA ARG A 4 -10.88 -19.01 19.52
C ARG A 4 -10.14 -18.40 18.33
N LEU A 5 -9.76 -17.13 18.46
CA LEU A 5 -8.69 -16.53 17.66
C LEU A 5 -7.47 -17.43 17.87
N THR A 6 -7.17 -18.23 16.85
CA THR A 6 -5.96 -19.05 16.75
C THR A 6 -4.76 -18.14 17.07
N GLY A 7 -4.04 -18.49 18.13
CA GLY A 7 -2.97 -17.66 18.68
C GLY A 7 -2.00 -17.19 17.60
N GLU A 8 -1.71 -15.89 17.58
CA GLU A 8 -0.64 -15.27 16.80
C GLU A 8 0.67 -16.00 17.10
N ARG A 9 1.03 -17.00 16.28
CA ARG A 9 2.39 -17.55 16.27
C ARG A 9 3.26 -16.55 15.54
N THR A 10 3.83 -15.60 16.28
CA THR A 10 5.01 -14.87 15.78
C THR A 10 6.15 -15.86 15.67
N VAL A 11 6.56 -16.17 14.43
CA VAL A 11 7.73 -17.02 14.17
C VAL A 11 8.95 -16.33 14.78
N LYS A 12 9.65 -16.98 15.71
CA LYS A 12 10.90 -16.47 16.30
C LYS A 12 12.08 -16.97 15.48
N GLY A 13 12.86 -16.06 14.89
CA GLY A 13 14.09 -16.35 14.12
C GLY A 13 13.94 -16.23 12.60
N SER A 14 15.08 -16.11 11.89
CA SER A 14 15.07 -16.11 10.41
C SER A 14 14.95 -17.54 9.88
N SER A 15 13.83 -17.83 9.22
CA SER A 15 13.56 -19.11 8.57
C SER A 15 13.96 -19.06 7.09
N LEU A 16 14.22 -20.22 6.47
CA LEU A 16 14.36 -20.36 5.01
C LEU A 16 13.20 -19.72 4.23
N ARG A 17 12.03 -19.59 4.87
CA ARG A 17 10.86 -18.89 4.33
C ARG A 17 11.12 -17.43 3.95
N VAL A 18 12.11 -16.77 4.55
CA VAL A 18 12.46 -15.38 4.21
C VAL A 18 12.96 -15.24 2.78
N VAL A 19 13.59 -16.30 2.23
CA VAL A 19 14.17 -16.26 0.88
C VAL A 19 13.10 -16.05 -0.19
N PRO A 20 12.09 -16.94 -0.36
CA PRO A 20 11.05 -16.72 -1.36
C PRO A 20 10.19 -15.48 -1.05
N SER A 21 9.98 -15.13 0.23
CA SER A 21 9.27 -13.88 0.58
C SER A 21 10.04 -12.64 0.13
N ALA A 22 11.36 -12.60 0.33
CA ALA A 22 12.21 -11.51 -0.15
C ALA A 22 12.27 -11.47 -1.68
N MET A 23 12.27 -12.63 -2.34
CA MET A 23 12.19 -12.71 -3.80
C MET A 23 10.89 -12.12 -4.34
N VAL A 24 9.74 -12.34 -3.69
CA VAL A 24 8.45 -11.70 -4.08
C VAL A 24 8.53 -10.18 -3.94
N SER A 25 9.05 -9.67 -2.82
CA SER A 25 9.23 -8.22 -2.62
C SER A 25 10.21 -7.62 -3.65
N LEU A 26 11.31 -8.31 -3.92
CA LEU A 26 12.28 -7.90 -4.93
C LEU A 26 11.66 -7.96 -6.34
N ALA A 27 10.82 -8.94 -6.64
CA ALA A 27 10.09 -8.99 -7.91
C ALA A 27 9.19 -7.77 -8.08
N GLY A 28 8.45 -7.37 -7.04
CA GLY A 28 7.67 -6.12 -7.09
C GLY A 28 8.55 -4.87 -7.27
N PHE A 29 9.73 -4.82 -6.65
CA PHE A 29 10.70 -3.74 -6.91
C PHE A 29 11.19 -3.74 -8.36
N VAL A 30 11.53 -4.90 -8.94
CA VAL A 30 11.97 -5.02 -10.33
C VAL A 30 10.85 -4.67 -11.31
N LEU A 31 9.60 -5.08 -11.01
CA LEU A 31 8.43 -4.77 -11.83
C LEU A 31 8.07 -3.29 -11.79
N PHE A 32 7.97 -2.70 -10.60
CA PHE A 32 7.43 -1.34 -10.43
C PHE A 32 8.53 -0.28 -10.39
N ALA A 33 9.63 -0.49 -9.66
CA ALA A 33 10.65 0.56 -9.51
C ALA A 33 11.63 0.62 -10.68
N LEU A 34 11.96 -0.54 -11.28
CA LEU A 34 12.93 -0.64 -12.36
C LEU A 34 12.30 -0.77 -13.75
N ASP A 35 10.99 -0.96 -13.84
CA ASP A 35 10.25 -1.17 -15.10
C ASP A 35 10.84 -2.32 -15.95
N GLN A 36 11.19 -3.44 -15.30
CA GLN A 36 11.78 -4.62 -15.95
C GLN A 36 10.82 -5.81 -15.90
N SER A 37 9.78 -5.79 -16.75
CA SER A 37 8.67 -6.76 -16.67
C SER A 37 9.14 -8.21 -16.77
N LEU A 38 10.00 -8.54 -17.74
CA LEU A 38 10.47 -9.91 -17.96
C LEU A 38 11.23 -10.46 -16.74
N LEU A 39 12.18 -9.69 -16.21
CA LEU A 39 12.96 -10.07 -15.04
C LEU A 39 12.09 -10.15 -13.78
N GLY A 40 11.17 -9.21 -13.63
CA GLY A 40 10.24 -9.17 -12.51
C GLY A 40 9.31 -10.39 -12.48
N TYR A 41 8.68 -10.75 -13.60
CA TYR A 41 7.85 -11.95 -13.69
C TYR A 41 8.66 -13.24 -13.54
N ALA A 42 9.86 -13.31 -14.12
CA ALA A 42 10.75 -14.46 -13.95
C ALA A 42 11.14 -14.66 -12.47
N LEU A 43 11.47 -13.57 -11.77
CA LEU A 43 11.79 -13.60 -10.35
C LEU A 43 10.58 -13.97 -9.49
N LEU A 44 9.39 -13.47 -9.84
CA LEU A 44 8.15 -13.83 -9.16
C LEU A 44 7.82 -15.32 -9.32
N ALA A 45 7.96 -15.87 -10.54
CA ALA A 45 7.80 -17.30 -10.79
C ALA A 45 8.82 -18.15 -10.03
N ALA A 46 10.10 -17.74 -10.04
CA ALA A 46 11.16 -18.40 -9.28
C ALA A 46 10.86 -18.38 -7.77
N ALA A 47 10.36 -17.27 -7.24
CA ALA A 47 9.98 -17.15 -5.83
C ALA A 47 8.90 -18.17 -5.44
N LEU A 48 7.90 -18.37 -6.31
CA LEU A 48 6.85 -19.36 -6.11
C LEU A 48 7.36 -20.80 -6.20
N VAL A 49 8.28 -21.09 -7.13
CA VAL A 49 8.93 -22.42 -7.20
C VAL A 49 9.72 -22.71 -5.91
N VAL A 50 10.52 -21.75 -5.46
CA VAL A 50 11.28 -21.89 -4.19
C VAL A 50 10.32 -22.04 -3.01
N ALA A 51 9.24 -21.27 -2.96
CA ALA A 51 8.22 -21.38 -1.93
C ALA A 51 7.57 -22.77 -1.90
N ALA A 52 7.25 -23.34 -3.05
CA ALA A 52 6.64 -24.66 -3.16
C ALA A 52 7.54 -25.79 -2.64
N VAL A 53 8.86 -25.64 -2.80
CA VAL A 53 9.87 -26.55 -2.24
C VAL A 53 10.03 -26.37 -0.73
N VAL A 54 10.01 -25.11 -0.25
CA VAL A 54 10.23 -24.79 1.17
C VAL A 54 9.02 -25.14 2.04
N ASP A 55 7.82 -24.68 1.67
CA ASP A 55 6.61 -24.84 2.47
C ASP A 55 5.33 -24.61 1.62
N ARG A 56 4.42 -25.59 1.60
CA ARG A 56 3.18 -25.49 0.80
C ARG A 56 2.23 -24.38 1.26
N LEU A 57 2.21 -24.06 2.55
CA LEU A 57 1.38 -22.96 3.07
C LEU A 57 1.98 -21.62 2.67
N LEU A 58 3.31 -21.48 2.74
CA LEU A 58 4.03 -20.31 2.24
C LEU A 58 3.77 -20.10 0.75
N PHE A 59 3.85 -21.15 -0.06
CA PHE A 59 3.54 -21.07 -1.49
C PHE A 59 2.14 -20.50 -1.74
N ARG A 60 1.12 -21.00 -1.02
CA ARG A 60 -0.27 -20.51 -1.17
C ARG A 60 -0.37 -19.03 -0.82
N ASP A 61 0.20 -18.61 0.31
CA ASP A 61 0.13 -17.23 0.76
C ASP A 61 0.92 -16.29 -0.17
N LEU A 62 2.11 -16.70 -0.64
CA LEU A 62 2.89 -15.93 -1.62
C LEU A 62 2.25 -15.90 -3.00
N ALA A 63 1.53 -16.95 -3.42
CA ALA A 63 0.80 -16.96 -4.69
C ALA A 63 -0.33 -15.92 -4.71
N LEU A 64 -0.97 -15.65 -3.57
CA LEU A 64 -1.98 -14.60 -3.47
C LEU A 64 -1.35 -13.20 -3.61
N ILE A 65 -0.20 -12.96 -2.98
CA ILE A 65 0.55 -11.71 -3.15
C ILE A 65 1.00 -11.56 -4.60
N ALA A 66 1.58 -12.61 -5.17
CA ALA A 66 2.05 -12.65 -6.55
C ALA A 66 0.92 -12.38 -7.55
N ALA A 67 -0.27 -12.94 -7.33
CA ALA A 67 -1.43 -12.66 -8.17
C ALA A 67 -1.81 -11.17 -8.14
N GLY A 68 -1.86 -10.56 -6.96
CA GLY A 68 -2.14 -9.13 -6.84
C GLY A 68 -1.09 -8.25 -7.53
N VAL A 69 0.20 -8.55 -7.32
CA VAL A 69 1.32 -7.86 -7.98
C VAL A 69 1.25 -8.03 -9.50
N ALA A 70 0.95 -9.22 -10.01
CA ALA A 70 0.83 -9.50 -11.43
C ALA A 70 -0.36 -8.76 -12.08
N ILE A 71 -1.50 -8.70 -11.39
CA ILE A 71 -2.69 -7.97 -11.87
C ILE A 71 -2.38 -6.48 -12.00
N ILE A 72 -1.76 -5.89 -10.97
CA ILE A 72 -1.44 -4.46 -10.96
C ILE A 72 -0.36 -4.12 -11.99
N SER A 73 0.67 -4.96 -12.11
CA SER A 73 1.73 -4.76 -13.13
C SER A 73 1.27 -4.99 -14.57
N ALA A 74 0.06 -5.54 -14.78
CA ALA A 74 -0.51 -5.73 -16.11
C ALA A 74 -1.30 -4.51 -16.62
N VAL A 75 -1.52 -3.49 -15.78
CA VAL A 75 -2.19 -2.24 -16.16
C VAL A 75 -1.22 -1.07 -16.07
N PRO A 76 -1.41 0.01 -16.85
CA PRO A 76 -0.59 1.21 -16.70
C PRO A 76 -0.84 1.83 -15.33
N ILE A 77 0.22 1.96 -14.52
CA ILE A 77 0.14 2.55 -13.19
C ILE A 77 0.53 4.02 -13.33
N THR A 78 -0.45 4.89 -13.54
CA THR A 78 -0.22 6.32 -13.72
C THR A 78 -1.18 7.14 -12.86
N THR A 79 -0.92 8.43 -12.78
CA THR A 79 -1.74 9.44 -12.10
C THR A 79 -2.90 9.96 -12.96
N ASP A 80 -3.11 9.42 -14.17
CA ASP A 80 -4.19 9.87 -15.05
C ASP A 80 -5.56 9.69 -14.38
N VAL A 81 -6.34 10.76 -14.36
CA VAL A 81 -7.69 10.81 -13.77
C VAL A 81 -8.79 10.75 -14.83
N SER A 82 -8.45 10.42 -16.08
CA SER A 82 -9.43 10.15 -17.12
C SER A 82 -10.35 9.01 -16.69
N THR A 83 -11.64 9.11 -17.01
CA THR A 83 -12.63 8.09 -16.60
C THR A 83 -12.24 6.70 -17.10
N SER A 84 -11.69 6.61 -18.31
CA SER A 84 -11.23 5.33 -18.88
C SER A 84 -10.10 4.71 -18.07
N HIS A 85 -9.11 5.51 -17.68
CA HIS A 85 -7.98 5.05 -16.87
C HIS A 85 -8.43 4.66 -15.46
N MET A 86 -9.24 5.49 -14.82
CA MET A 86 -9.81 5.19 -13.49
C MET A 86 -10.60 3.89 -13.47
N LEU A 87 -11.33 3.57 -14.54
CA LEU A 87 -12.04 2.30 -14.66
C LEU A 87 -11.08 1.11 -14.80
N VAL A 88 -10.06 1.21 -15.65
CA VAL A 88 -9.06 0.15 -15.86
C VAL A 88 -8.26 -0.10 -14.57
N MET A 89 -7.65 0.95 -14.03
CA MET A 89 -6.83 0.88 -12.82
C MET A 89 -7.67 0.48 -11.61
N GLY A 90 -8.85 1.10 -11.42
CA GLY A 90 -9.76 0.76 -10.33
C GLY A 90 -10.25 -0.70 -10.39
N SER A 91 -10.50 -1.24 -11.58
CA SER A 91 -10.87 -2.66 -11.74
C SER A 91 -9.71 -3.59 -11.38
N ALA A 92 -8.48 -3.26 -11.80
CA ALA A 92 -7.28 -4.02 -11.45
C ALA A 92 -7.02 -3.99 -9.93
N MET A 93 -7.19 -2.83 -9.30
CA MET A 93 -7.12 -2.64 -7.85
C MET A 93 -8.14 -3.50 -7.11
N ILE A 94 -9.40 -3.47 -7.53
CA ILE A 94 -10.46 -4.32 -6.96
C ILE A 94 -10.11 -5.80 -7.12
N ALA A 95 -9.61 -6.24 -8.28
CA ALA A 95 -9.21 -7.62 -8.51
C ALA A 95 -8.02 -8.03 -7.64
N ALA A 96 -7.00 -7.18 -7.52
CA ALA A 96 -5.78 -7.44 -6.77
C ALA A 96 -6.01 -7.62 -5.26
N VAL A 97 -7.04 -7.01 -4.69
CA VAL A 97 -7.47 -7.23 -3.29
C VAL A 97 -8.57 -8.28 -3.20
N GLY A 98 -9.53 -8.24 -4.11
CA GLY A 98 -10.71 -9.10 -4.13
C GLY A 98 -10.37 -10.56 -4.34
N ILE A 99 -9.40 -10.89 -5.19
CA ILE A 99 -8.97 -12.27 -5.44
C ILE A 99 -8.31 -12.87 -4.19
N PRO A 100 -7.25 -12.27 -3.59
CA PRO A 100 -6.69 -12.77 -2.33
C PRO A 100 -7.73 -12.93 -1.22
N TYR A 101 -8.63 -11.95 -1.07
CA TYR A 101 -9.71 -12.02 -0.10
C TYR A 101 -10.65 -13.20 -0.37
N ALA A 102 -11.16 -13.32 -1.59
CA ALA A 102 -12.11 -14.37 -1.96
C ALA A 102 -11.49 -15.78 -1.85
N VAL A 103 -10.24 -15.95 -2.30
CA VAL A 103 -9.53 -17.22 -2.19
C VAL A 103 -9.29 -17.57 -0.72
N SER A 104 -8.83 -16.62 0.09
CA SER A 104 -8.63 -16.79 1.54
C SER A 104 -9.93 -17.15 2.29
N ARG A 105 -11.06 -16.55 1.89
CA ARG A 105 -12.37 -16.70 2.54
C ARG A 105 -13.10 -17.98 2.10
N PHE A 106 -13.15 -18.26 0.80
CA PHE A 106 -14.02 -19.29 0.24
C PHE A 106 -13.29 -20.55 -0.20
N VAL A 107 -12.03 -20.45 -0.65
CA VAL A 107 -11.25 -21.59 -1.14
C VAL A 107 -10.41 -22.20 -0.03
N THR A 108 -9.53 -21.41 0.59
CA THR A 108 -8.66 -21.91 1.66
C THR A 108 -9.40 -21.99 3.00
N LYS A 109 -10.41 -21.13 3.20
CA LYS A 109 -11.23 -21.03 4.42
C LYS A 109 -10.41 -20.72 5.68
N GLU A 110 -9.22 -20.16 5.51
CA GLU A 110 -8.32 -19.81 6.60
C GLU A 110 -8.54 -18.39 7.12
N HIS A 111 -9.22 -17.53 6.34
CA HIS A 111 -9.55 -16.17 6.75
C HIS A 111 -8.29 -15.36 7.10
N ALA A 112 -7.22 -15.55 6.32
CA ALA A 112 -5.95 -14.86 6.52
C ALA A 112 -6.06 -13.35 6.19
N VAL A 113 -6.79 -13.03 5.13
CA VAL A 113 -7.07 -11.65 4.69
C VAL A 113 -8.39 -11.20 5.31
N VAL A 114 -8.32 -10.23 6.23
CA VAL A 114 -9.47 -9.68 6.96
C VAL A 114 -9.34 -8.17 7.06
N PHE A 115 -10.49 -7.49 6.98
CA PHE A 115 -10.59 -6.03 7.01
C PHE A 115 -11.33 -5.57 8.27
N PRO A 116 -10.63 -5.34 9.40
CA PRO A 116 -11.27 -4.99 10.67
C PRO A 116 -11.70 -3.52 10.72
N VAL A 117 -12.85 -3.20 10.10
CA VAL A 117 -13.41 -1.83 10.03
C VAL A 117 -14.08 -1.43 11.35
N ARG A 118 -14.99 -2.26 11.88
CA ARG A 118 -15.76 -1.96 13.10
C ARG A 118 -15.24 -2.79 14.28
N THR A 119 -14.11 -2.36 14.85
CA THR A 119 -13.52 -3.03 16.02
C THR A 119 -14.30 -2.80 17.32
N GLY A 120 -15.21 -1.82 17.34
CA GLY A 120 -16.01 -1.46 18.53
C GLY A 120 -15.22 -0.77 19.65
N GLN A 121 -13.91 -0.59 19.46
CA GLN A 121 -13.02 0.06 20.42
C GLN A 121 -12.97 1.56 20.15
N LYS A 122 -13.00 2.37 21.22
CA LYS A 122 -12.84 3.82 21.13
C LYS A 122 -11.37 4.16 20.89
N TRP A 123 -11.11 5.15 20.04
CA TRP A 123 -9.74 5.63 19.85
C TRP A 123 -9.17 6.24 21.13
N THR A 124 -7.96 5.82 21.46
CA THR A 124 -7.18 6.31 22.60
C THR A 124 -6.83 7.78 22.43
N ARG A 125 -6.41 8.45 23.52
CA ARG A 125 -5.97 9.85 23.45
C ARG A 125 -4.75 10.02 22.54
N ALA A 126 -3.80 9.08 22.59
CA ALA A 126 -2.63 9.09 21.72
C ALA A 126 -3.04 8.96 20.25
N GLU A 127 -3.94 8.04 19.93
CA GLU A 127 -4.44 7.84 18.57
C GLU A 127 -5.12 9.10 18.01
N ARG A 128 -5.89 9.82 18.83
CA ARG A 128 -6.54 11.07 18.43
C ARG A 128 -5.56 12.21 18.18
N TRP A 129 -4.50 12.32 18.99
CA TRP A 129 -3.46 13.35 18.80
C TRP A 129 -2.54 13.04 17.62
N TYR A 130 -2.41 11.76 17.27
CA TYR A 130 -1.64 11.35 16.11
C TYR A 130 -2.27 11.80 14.79
N LEU A 131 -3.61 11.80 14.68
CA LEU A 131 -4.31 12.27 13.47
C LEU A 131 -3.95 13.71 13.04
N PRO A 132 -4.07 14.76 13.89
CA PRO A 132 -3.62 16.10 13.52
C PRO A 132 -2.10 16.17 13.36
N ALA A 133 -1.31 15.36 14.08
CA ALA A 133 0.14 15.31 13.88
C ALA A 133 0.50 14.86 12.45
N VAL A 134 -0.23 13.89 11.90
CA VAL A 134 -0.06 13.43 10.50
C VAL A 134 -0.34 14.57 9.51
N VAL A 135 -1.39 15.36 9.75
CA VAL A 135 -1.69 16.54 8.92
C VAL A 135 -0.55 17.55 8.96
N VAL A 136 -0.01 17.83 10.16
CA VAL A 136 1.12 18.76 10.34
C VAL A 136 2.38 18.23 9.64
N ILE A 137 2.68 16.93 9.77
CA ILE A 137 3.82 16.30 9.09
C ILE A 137 3.65 16.40 7.57
N GLY A 138 2.47 16.03 7.05
CA GLY A 138 2.16 16.15 5.63
C GLY A 138 2.31 17.59 5.13
N TYR A 139 1.81 18.56 5.89
CA TYR A 139 1.89 19.98 5.54
C TYR A 139 3.34 20.49 5.50
N ALA A 140 4.21 20.03 6.41
CA ALA A 140 5.61 20.42 6.42
C ALA A 140 6.45 19.70 5.35
N LEU A 141 6.11 18.44 5.04
CA LEU A 141 6.92 17.57 4.19
C LEU A 141 6.53 17.64 2.71
N LEU A 142 5.23 17.52 2.40
CA LEU A 142 4.75 17.33 1.04
C LEU A 142 4.99 18.52 0.11
N PRO A 143 4.79 19.79 0.52
CA PRO A 143 5.08 20.93 -0.36
C PRO A 143 6.56 21.02 -0.71
N VAL A 144 7.44 20.85 0.28
CA VAL A 144 8.91 20.85 0.10
C VAL A 144 9.31 19.77 -0.90
N TYR A 145 8.77 18.57 -0.75
CA TYR A 145 9.01 17.46 -1.67
C TYR A 145 8.44 17.75 -3.06
N MET A 146 7.12 17.90 -3.18
CA MET A 146 6.41 18.01 -4.46
C MET A 146 6.91 19.19 -5.28
N ILE A 147 6.99 20.39 -4.68
CA ILE A 147 7.20 21.63 -5.42
C ILE A 147 8.70 21.84 -5.70
N ARG A 148 9.59 21.61 -4.73
CA ARG A 148 11.04 21.79 -4.98
C ARG A 148 11.62 20.76 -5.94
N THR A 149 11.07 19.55 -5.97
CA THR A 149 11.54 18.52 -6.91
C THR A 149 10.83 18.57 -8.27
N GLY A 150 9.70 19.27 -8.37
CA GLY A 150 8.88 19.31 -9.58
C GLY A 150 8.02 18.04 -9.80
N VAL A 151 8.05 17.07 -8.89
CA VAL A 151 7.35 15.79 -9.03
C VAL A 151 5.82 15.95 -9.10
N TYR A 152 5.26 17.07 -8.62
CA TYR A 152 3.83 17.38 -8.77
C TYR A 152 3.35 17.32 -10.23
N SER A 153 4.24 17.59 -11.21
CA SER A 153 3.96 17.52 -12.64
C SER A 153 3.66 16.11 -13.16
N ASN A 154 3.95 15.08 -12.38
CA ASN A 154 3.51 13.73 -12.69
C ASN A 154 1.99 13.61 -12.61
N TRP A 155 1.30 14.46 -11.84
CA TRP A 155 -0.17 14.49 -11.77
C TRP A 155 -0.74 15.47 -12.79
N PRO A 156 -1.95 15.21 -13.32
CA PRO A 156 -2.58 16.12 -14.26
C PRO A 156 -2.94 17.46 -13.60
N ALA A 157 -2.70 18.55 -14.33
CA ALA A 157 -3.17 19.88 -13.97
C ALA A 157 -4.69 19.96 -14.17
N VAL A 158 -5.45 19.78 -13.09
CA VAL A 158 -6.91 19.89 -13.10
C VAL A 158 -7.37 21.29 -12.68
N HIS A 159 -8.25 21.88 -13.47
CA HIS A 159 -8.75 23.24 -13.29
C HIS A 159 -10.29 23.30 -13.24
N ASP A 160 -10.99 22.30 -13.76
CA ASP A 160 -12.44 22.20 -13.72
C ASP A 160 -12.93 21.41 -12.50
N PRO A 161 -14.16 21.66 -12.00
CA PRO A 161 -14.68 20.96 -10.82
C PRO A 161 -14.74 19.43 -10.95
N GLU A 162 -14.95 18.91 -12.16
CA GLU A 162 -15.04 17.47 -12.39
C GLU A 162 -13.66 16.81 -12.30
N GLY A 163 -12.64 17.39 -12.94
CA GLY A 163 -11.25 16.97 -12.81
C GLY A 163 -10.76 16.99 -11.37
N ILE A 164 -11.07 18.05 -10.62
CA ILE A 164 -10.74 18.16 -9.19
C ILE A 164 -11.42 17.04 -8.38
N ALA A 165 -12.70 16.76 -8.64
CA ALA A 165 -13.43 15.69 -7.97
C ALA A 165 -12.84 14.30 -8.27
N ARG A 166 -12.43 14.03 -9.53
CA ARG A 166 -11.78 12.78 -9.92
C ARG A 166 -10.39 12.64 -9.30
N LEU A 167 -9.59 13.71 -9.24
CA LEU A 167 -8.30 13.70 -8.56
C LEU A 167 -8.47 13.41 -7.06
N PHE A 168 -9.42 14.08 -6.40
CA PHE A 168 -9.74 13.82 -5.00
C PHE A 168 -10.16 12.36 -4.80
N LEU A 169 -11.13 11.88 -5.58
CA LEU A 169 -11.63 10.51 -5.49
C LEU A 169 -10.53 9.49 -5.74
N GLY A 170 -9.74 9.66 -6.80
CA GLY A 170 -8.66 8.75 -7.19
C GLY A 170 -7.58 8.67 -6.11
N THR A 171 -7.14 9.82 -5.59
CA THR A 171 -6.13 9.87 -4.52
C THR A 171 -6.61 9.14 -3.26
N ASN A 172 -7.83 9.43 -2.80
CA ASN A 172 -8.36 8.81 -1.57
C ASN A 172 -8.70 7.31 -1.77
N ALA A 173 -9.24 6.93 -2.93
CA ALA A 173 -9.53 5.53 -3.23
C ALA A 173 -8.25 4.70 -3.29
N LEU A 174 -7.17 5.27 -3.83
CA LEU A 174 -5.86 4.65 -3.86
C LEU A 174 -5.27 4.48 -2.45
N GLY A 175 -5.33 5.50 -1.59
CA GLY A 175 -4.86 5.37 -0.21
C GLY A 175 -5.62 4.32 0.61
N ILE A 176 -6.95 4.17 0.39
CA ILE A 176 -7.71 3.06 0.97
C ILE A 176 -7.19 1.72 0.44
N TRP A 177 -6.98 1.62 -0.87
CA TRP A 177 -6.49 0.40 -1.50
C TRP A 177 -5.11 0.00 -1.01
N ASP A 178 -4.21 0.96 -0.79
CA ASP A 178 -2.87 0.71 -0.25
C ASP A 178 -2.94 -0.01 1.10
N GLU A 179 -3.83 0.42 1.99
CA GLU A 179 -4.03 -0.24 3.29
C GLU A 179 -4.67 -1.64 3.16
N LEU A 180 -5.56 -1.83 2.19
CA LEU A 180 -6.19 -3.12 1.92
C LEU A 180 -5.19 -4.12 1.34
N PHE A 181 -4.36 -3.69 0.39
CA PHE A 181 -3.45 -4.55 -0.34
C PHE A 181 -2.14 -4.76 0.41
N PHE A 182 -1.43 -3.69 0.76
CA PHE A 182 -0.10 -3.85 1.36
C PHE A 182 -0.18 -4.26 2.84
N ILE A 183 -1.10 -3.69 3.61
CA ILE A 183 -1.20 -3.98 5.05
C ILE A 183 -2.12 -5.17 5.32
N CYS A 184 -3.37 -5.13 4.86
CA CYS A 184 -4.34 -6.18 5.18
C CYS A 184 -4.18 -7.46 4.36
N THR A 185 -3.41 -7.42 3.26
CA THR A 185 -3.12 -8.60 2.42
C THR A 185 -1.65 -8.98 2.50
N CYS A 186 -0.72 -8.19 1.95
CA CYS A 186 0.68 -8.57 1.85
C CYS A 186 1.33 -8.77 3.22
N PHE A 187 1.24 -7.77 4.11
CA PHE A 187 1.78 -7.88 5.47
C PHE A 187 1.11 -8.99 6.27
N ALA A 188 -0.23 -9.09 6.22
CA ALA A 188 -0.99 -10.12 6.91
C ALA A 188 -0.61 -11.55 6.48
N LEU A 189 -0.35 -11.76 5.19
CA LEU A 189 0.11 -13.04 4.64
C LEU A 189 1.58 -13.31 4.98
N LEU A 190 2.47 -12.32 4.84
CA LEU A 190 3.89 -12.47 5.16
C LEU A 190 4.13 -12.77 6.64
N ARG A 191 3.41 -12.10 7.55
CA ARG A 191 3.59 -12.28 9.01
C ARG A 191 3.09 -13.62 9.56
N ARG A 192 2.39 -14.42 8.75
CA ARG A 192 2.08 -15.83 9.09
C ARG A 192 3.30 -16.73 9.02
N HIS A 193 4.33 -16.31 8.27
CA HIS A 193 5.53 -17.09 7.98
C HIS A 193 6.80 -16.50 8.56
N LEU A 194 6.81 -15.19 8.82
CA LEU A 194 7.96 -14.41 9.22
C LEU A 194 7.69 -13.64 10.53
N PRO A 195 8.74 -13.28 11.30
CA PRO A 195 8.63 -12.24 12.32
C PRO A 195 8.04 -10.94 11.74
N ASP A 196 7.24 -10.23 12.55
CA ASP A 196 6.55 -9.00 12.12
C ASP A 196 7.50 -7.97 11.49
N TRP A 197 8.71 -7.81 12.00
CA TRP A 197 9.67 -6.84 11.45
C TRP A 197 10.14 -7.22 10.05
N GLN A 198 10.32 -8.51 9.75
CA GLN A 198 10.71 -8.97 8.41
C GLN A 198 9.56 -8.79 7.42
N ALA A 199 8.35 -9.23 7.82
CA ALA A 199 7.14 -9.03 7.01
C ALA A 199 6.91 -7.53 6.72
N ASN A 200 7.18 -6.66 7.69
CA ASN A 200 7.04 -5.22 7.53
C ASN A 200 8.08 -4.61 6.58
N LEU A 201 9.34 -5.00 6.69
CA LEU A 201 10.35 -4.55 5.71
C LEU A 201 9.98 -4.98 4.29
N LEU A 202 9.57 -6.23 4.12
CA LEU A 202 9.23 -6.81 2.83
C LEU A 202 7.97 -6.19 2.19
N GLN A 203 6.92 -5.92 2.98
CA GLN A 203 5.74 -5.23 2.47
C GLN A 203 6.06 -3.77 2.11
N ALA A 204 6.90 -3.09 2.91
CA ALA A 204 7.26 -1.70 2.67
C ALA A 204 8.05 -1.53 1.36
N VAL A 205 8.84 -2.53 0.95
CA VAL A 205 9.45 -2.58 -0.38
C VAL A 205 8.37 -2.57 -1.46
N LEU A 206 7.35 -3.44 -1.37
CA LEU A 206 6.26 -3.50 -2.35
C LEU A 206 5.49 -2.18 -2.41
N PHE A 207 5.10 -1.64 -1.25
CA PHE A 207 4.39 -0.37 -1.11
C PHE A 207 5.16 0.78 -1.77
N THR A 208 6.44 0.92 -1.42
CA THR A 208 7.28 2.01 -1.91
C THR A 208 7.54 1.88 -3.41
N SER A 209 7.73 0.66 -3.92
CA SER A 209 7.96 0.41 -5.34
C SER A 209 6.71 0.75 -6.17
N PHE A 210 5.53 0.40 -5.67
CA PHE A 210 4.27 0.73 -6.33
C PHE A 210 4.05 2.25 -6.40
N LEU A 211 4.26 2.98 -5.30
CA LEU A 211 4.12 4.44 -5.32
C LEU A 211 5.18 5.13 -6.16
N TRP A 212 6.39 4.58 -6.22
CA TRP A 212 7.41 5.06 -7.14
C TRP A 212 6.91 5.01 -8.59
N GLU A 213 6.34 3.86 -8.99
CA GLU A 213 5.82 3.68 -10.33
C GLU A 213 4.65 4.62 -10.62
N LEU A 214 3.71 4.73 -9.68
CA LEU A 214 2.57 5.63 -9.78
C LEU A 214 2.97 7.07 -10.10
N GLY A 215 4.03 7.59 -9.45
CA GLY A 215 4.48 8.95 -9.71
C GLY A 215 5.33 9.57 -8.60
N PHE A 216 5.54 8.89 -7.47
CA PHE A 216 6.39 9.41 -6.39
C PHE A 216 7.88 9.14 -6.67
N ARG A 217 8.49 10.02 -7.47
CA ARG A 217 9.90 9.94 -7.89
C ARG A 217 10.85 10.72 -6.98
N SER A 218 12.12 10.85 -7.36
CA SER A 218 13.15 11.58 -6.59
C SER A 218 13.40 10.95 -5.21
N TRP A 219 13.51 11.73 -4.14
CA TRP A 219 13.82 11.24 -2.80
C TRP A 219 12.59 10.71 -2.03
N ALA A 220 11.44 10.52 -2.69
CA ALA A 220 10.22 10.01 -2.06
C ALA A 220 10.39 8.73 -1.22
N PRO A 221 11.21 7.73 -1.65
CA PRO A 221 11.43 6.53 -0.86
C PRO A 221 11.90 6.81 0.57
N LEU A 222 12.59 7.93 0.82
CA LEU A 222 13.07 8.30 2.16
C LEU A 222 11.95 8.56 3.17
N PHE A 223 10.74 8.91 2.73
CA PHE A 223 9.59 9.10 3.63
C PHE A 223 8.47 8.09 3.39
N ILE A 224 8.30 7.61 2.15
CA ILE A 224 7.29 6.58 1.83
C ILE A 224 7.64 5.26 2.51
N TYR A 225 8.90 4.83 2.47
CA TYR A 225 9.29 3.57 3.09
C TYR A 225 9.09 3.60 4.62
N PRO A 226 9.54 4.64 5.36
CA PRO A 226 9.19 4.79 6.77
C PRO A 226 7.68 4.88 7.04
N PHE A 227 6.92 5.56 6.18
CA PHE A 227 5.47 5.65 6.32
C PHE A 227 4.81 4.26 6.21
N ALA A 228 5.19 3.47 5.21
CA ALA A 228 4.70 2.10 5.04
C ALA A 228 5.05 1.21 6.24
N LEU A 229 6.28 1.34 6.78
CA LEU A 229 6.68 0.65 8.01
C LEU A 229 5.80 1.04 9.20
N LEU A 230 5.51 2.33 9.33
CA LEU A 230 4.70 2.88 10.41
C LEU A 230 3.25 2.43 10.29
N GLN A 231 2.67 2.39 9.09
CA GLN A 231 1.30 1.92 8.86
C GLN A 231 1.11 0.47 9.32
N ALA A 232 1.98 -0.44 8.89
CA ALA A 232 1.92 -1.83 9.36
C ALA A 232 2.10 -1.92 10.88
N ARG A 233 3.02 -1.11 11.45
CA ARG A 233 3.24 -1.09 12.90
C ARG A 233 2.00 -0.60 13.66
N ILE A 234 1.39 0.49 13.22
CA ILE A 234 0.15 1.01 13.80
C ILE A 234 -0.95 -0.06 13.69
N PHE A 235 -1.07 -0.73 12.54
CA PHE A 235 -2.03 -1.83 12.39
C PHE A 235 -1.77 -2.97 13.37
N THR A 236 -0.51 -3.37 13.61
CA THR A 236 -0.21 -4.42 14.59
C THR A 236 -0.62 -4.07 16.01
N VAL A 237 -0.59 -2.78 16.37
CA VAL A 237 -0.92 -2.28 17.72
C VAL A 237 -2.42 -2.02 17.87
N THR A 238 -3.03 -1.34 16.90
CA THR A 238 -4.44 -0.89 16.98
C THR A 238 -5.42 -1.96 16.48
N LYS A 239 -4.97 -2.88 15.62
CA LYS A 239 -5.78 -3.89 14.92
C LYS A 239 -7.00 -3.28 14.22
N SER A 240 -6.90 -2.03 13.77
CA SER A 240 -8.02 -1.23 13.26
C SER A 240 -7.73 -0.72 11.85
N LEU A 241 -8.47 -1.25 10.86
CA LEU A 241 -8.38 -0.78 9.48
C LEU A 241 -8.85 0.68 9.37
N SER A 242 -9.95 1.01 10.04
CA SER A 242 -10.50 2.36 10.03
C SER A 242 -9.49 3.41 10.53
N TYR A 243 -8.63 3.03 11.48
CA TYR A 243 -7.63 3.94 12.01
C TYR A 243 -6.48 4.19 11.02
N ILE A 244 -5.87 3.13 10.47
CA ILE A 244 -4.79 3.27 9.48
C ILE A 244 -5.26 3.96 8.19
N VAL A 245 -6.49 3.67 7.75
CA VAL A 245 -7.12 4.37 6.61
C VAL A 245 -7.33 5.84 6.95
N SER A 246 -7.77 6.19 8.16
CA SER A 246 -7.93 7.60 8.54
C SER A 246 -6.58 8.33 8.53
N VAL A 247 -5.52 7.69 9.04
CA VAL A 247 -4.15 8.24 8.98
C VAL A 247 -3.72 8.48 7.54
N HIS A 248 -3.92 7.48 6.67
CA HIS A 248 -3.55 7.57 5.26
C HIS A 248 -4.33 8.67 4.55
N LEU A 249 -5.66 8.67 4.65
CA LEU A 249 -6.52 9.64 4.00
C LEU A 249 -6.26 11.08 4.46
N LEU A 250 -5.85 11.29 5.71
CA LEU A 250 -5.43 12.63 6.16
C LEU A 250 -4.14 13.09 5.47
N PHE A 251 -3.18 12.18 5.28
CA PHE A 251 -1.96 12.48 4.54
C PHE A 251 -2.25 12.75 3.06
N ASP A 252 -3.10 11.92 2.45
CA ASP A 252 -3.56 12.08 1.06
C ASP A 252 -4.37 13.36 0.85
N PHE A 253 -5.15 13.76 1.85
CA PHE A 253 -5.86 15.02 1.79
C PHE A 253 -4.88 16.20 1.69
N VAL A 254 -3.80 16.17 2.48
CA VAL A 254 -2.76 17.19 2.35
C VAL A 254 -2.07 17.11 0.99
N LEU A 255 -1.75 15.90 0.49
CA LEU A 255 -1.20 15.71 -0.86
C LEU A 255 -2.10 16.34 -1.93
N PHE A 256 -3.40 16.07 -1.88
CA PHE A 256 -4.38 16.66 -2.79
C PHE A 256 -4.37 18.19 -2.76
N LEU A 257 -4.36 18.78 -1.56
CA LEU A 257 -4.27 20.24 -1.40
C LEU A 257 -2.95 20.80 -1.98
N VAL A 258 -1.83 20.10 -1.78
CA VAL A 258 -0.53 20.48 -2.36
C VAL A 258 -0.57 20.40 -3.89
N LEU A 259 -1.20 19.37 -4.47
CA LEU A 259 -1.34 19.24 -5.92
C LEU A 259 -2.21 20.37 -6.52
N LEU A 260 -3.29 20.74 -5.85
CA LEU A 260 -4.11 21.89 -6.24
C LEU A 260 -3.31 23.19 -6.18
N HIS A 261 -2.59 23.42 -5.08
CA HIS A 261 -1.74 24.61 -4.93
C HIS A 261 -0.64 24.66 -5.99
N ALA A 262 0.06 23.54 -6.23
CA ALA A 262 1.17 23.48 -7.16
C ALA A 262 0.76 23.85 -8.59
N HIS A 263 -0.44 23.43 -9.02
CA HIS A 263 -0.99 23.75 -10.34
C HIS A 263 -1.79 25.07 -10.37
N ASN A 264 -2.28 25.55 -9.23
CA ASN A 264 -3.12 26.75 -9.11
C ASN A 264 -2.71 27.59 -7.87
N ARG A 265 -1.50 28.18 -7.90
CA ARG A 265 -0.88 28.81 -6.71
C ARG A 265 -1.71 29.90 -6.06
N THR A 266 -2.55 30.59 -6.82
CA THR A 266 -3.39 31.69 -6.32
C THR A 266 -4.64 31.22 -5.59
N TRP A 267 -5.02 29.94 -5.71
CA TRP A 267 -6.25 29.42 -5.12
C TRP A 267 -6.07 29.09 -3.63
N ILE A 268 -4.92 28.53 -3.24
CA ILE A 268 -4.67 28.00 -1.89
C ILE A 268 -3.23 28.34 -1.46
N ASP A 269 -2.96 29.63 -1.20
CA ASP A 269 -1.63 30.09 -0.79
C ASP A 269 -1.38 29.93 0.71
N ILE A 270 -1.32 28.67 1.17
CA ILE A 270 -1.11 28.33 2.58
C ILE A 270 0.17 27.55 2.82
N PHE A 271 0.85 27.04 1.80
CA PHE A 271 1.96 26.10 1.96
C PHE A 271 3.32 26.79 1.99
N LEU A 272 4.20 26.31 2.88
CA LEU A 272 5.58 26.78 3.01
C LEU A 272 6.52 25.79 2.35
N TYR A 273 7.36 26.25 1.42
CA TYR A 273 8.35 25.44 0.72
C TYR A 273 9.45 26.31 0.12
#